data_AF-A0A7J8NXC1-F1
#
_entry.id   AF-A0A7J8NXC1-F1
#
_cell.length_a   1.000
_cell.length_b   1.000
_cell.length_c   1.000
_cell.angle_alpha   90.00
_cell.angle_beta   90.00
_cell.angle_gamma   90.00
#
_symmetry.space_group_name_H-M   'P 1'
#
loop_
_entity.id
_entity.type
_entity.pdbx_description
1 polymer ?
#
loop_
_entity_poly.entity_id
_entity_poly.type
_entity_poly.pdbx_seq_one_letter_code
_entity_poly.pdbx_strand_id
1 'polypeptide(L)'
;SSSDQITTISKRSETIDPILEKLKSLKITSPILTAPPTEGSLTDILVRKPSSSSAQGTVNPKVLLELFSMYRDWQEEKAREISKKQEEIENKIEVADALAVKLLQRFNYSVSTMKTTSQHFSEVHTLQVELGDLKGRLTEVLSNCDSLCKRIAAEGPEPLRSSIKPFTVATANSTANQSVEPTNQSSISIEDKLE
;
A
#
# COMPACT_ATOMS: atom_id res chain seq x y z
N SER A 1 -27.32 -58.20 -15.92
CA SER A 1 -27.02 -56.85 -15.41
C SER A 1 -26.58 -55.98 -16.58
N SER A 2 -27.01 -54.73 -16.60
CA SER A 2 -27.02 -53.83 -17.76
C SER A 2 -25.65 -53.59 -18.39
N SER A 3 -25.60 -53.76 -19.71
CA SER A 3 -24.49 -53.37 -20.59
C SER A 3 -24.37 -51.85 -20.65
N ASP A 4 -23.16 -51.33 -20.49
CA ASP A 4 -22.80 -49.95 -20.80
C ASP A 4 -23.16 -49.63 -22.25
N GLN A 5 -23.97 -48.60 -22.44
CA GLN A 5 -24.35 -48.08 -23.74
C GLN A 5 -23.55 -46.79 -23.99
N ILE A 6 -22.63 -46.85 -24.97
CA ILE A 6 -21.87 -45.67 -25.38
C ILE A 6 -22.77 -44.78 -26.23
N THR A 7 -23.14 -43.61 -25.70
CA THR A 7 -23.92 -42.60 -26.42
C THR A 7 -23.00 -41.76 -27.29
N THR A 8 -23.02 -41.97 -28.62
CA THR A 8 -22.32 -41.11 -29.58
C THR A 8 -23.10 -39.82 -29.81
N ILE A 9 -22.45 -38.67 -29.61
CA ILE A 9 -23.01 -37.33 -29.85
C ILE A 9 -23.15 -37.13 -31.38
N SER A 10 -24.38 -37.19 -31.90
CA SER A 10 -24.67 -37.11 -33.35
C SER A 10 -24.92 -35.69 -33.88
N LYS A 11 -24.64 -34.62 -33.12
CA LYS A 11 -24.79 -33.24 -33.60
C LYS A 11 -23.44 -32.55 -33.71
N ARG A 12 -22.90 -32.50 -34.93
CA ARG A 12 -21.85 -31.57 -35.31
C ARG A 12 -22.51 -30.20 -35.44
N SER A 13 -22.16 -29.26 -34.58
CA SER A 13 -22.59 -27.86 -34.74
C SER A 13 -22.03 -27.34 -36.06
N GLU A 14 -22.93 -26.90 -36.93
CA GLU A 14 -22.64 -26.29 -38.24
C GLU A 14 -22.12 -24.86 -38.08
N THR A 15 -21.29 -24.65 -37.06
CA THR A 15 -20.64 -23.37 -36.79
C THR A 15 -19.27 -23.48 -37.42
N ILE A 16 -19.14 -22.85 -38.60
CA ILE A 16 -17.86 -22.74 -39.29
C ILE A 16 -16.87 -22.12 -38.31
N ASP A 17 -15.78 -22.84 -38.05
CA ASP A 17 -14.75 -22.40 -37.12
C ASP A 17 -14.27 -21.00 -37.54
N PRO A 18 -14.36 -19.98 -36.66
CA PRO A 18 -13.92 -18.62 -36.98
C PRO A 18 -12.44 -18.56 -37.41
N ILE A 19 -11.61 -19.52 -36.97
CA ILE A 19 -10.24 -19.68 -37.42
C ILE A 19 -10.20 -20.16 -38.88
N LEU A 20 -11.10 -21.07 -39.27
CA LEU A 20 -11.21 -21.58 -40.64
C LEU A 20 -11.70 -20.50 -41.62
N GLU A 21 -12.64 -19.63 -41.21
CA GLU A 21 -13.02 -18.45 -42.00
C GLU A 21 -11.84 -17.50 -42.16
N LYS A 22 -11.12 -17.23 -41.07
CA LYS A 22 -9.95 -16.35 -41.09
C LYS A 22 -8.86 -16.88 -42.02
N LEU A 23 -8.57 -18.18 -41.96
CA LEU A 23 -7.64 -18.87 -42.86
C LEU A 23 -8.07 -18.82 -44.33
N LYS A 24 -9.37 -18.93 -44.62
CA LYS A 24 -9.91 -18.78 -45.99
C LYS A 24 -9.88 -17.34 -46.50
N SER A 25 -9.98 -16.36 -45.61
CA SER A 25 -9.94 -14.92 -45.94
C SER A 25 -8.52 -14.39 -46.19
N LEU A 26 -7.49 -15.11 -45.75
CA LEU A 26 -6.10 -14.76 -45.98
C LEU A 26 -5.79 -14.85 -47.47
N LYS A 27 -5.54 -13.68 -48.10
CA LYS A 27 -4.99 -13.62 -49.45
C LYS A 27 -3.63 -14.30 -49.45
N ILE A 28 -3.56 -15.50 -50.01
CA ILE A 28 -2.31 -16.20 -50.29
C ILE A 28 -1.54 -15.30 -51.27
N THR A 29 -0.49 -14.65 -50.76
CA THR A 29 0.46 -13.93 -51.59
C THR A 29 1.12 -14.91 -52.56
N SER A 30 1.55 -14.40 -53.72
CA SER A 30 2.22 -15.19 -54.74
C SER A 30 3.30 -16.09 -54.11
N PRO A 31 3.36 -17.38 -54.47
CA PRO A 31 4.31 -18.32 -53.89
C PRO A 31 5.73 -17.77 -53.92
N ILE A 32 6.46 -17.92 -52.81
CA ILE A 32 7.88 -17.54 -52.73
C ILE A 32 8.70 -18.39 -53.72
N LEU A 33 8.21 -19.59 -54.04
CA LEU A 33 8.78 -20.51 -55.00
C LEU A 33 8.24 -20.22 -56.40
N THR A 34 9.13 -19.88 -57.32
CA THR A 34 8.82 -19.62 -58.74
C THR A 34 8.53 -20.88 -59.56
N ALA A 35 8.65 -22.08 -58.97
CA ALA A 35 8.31 -23.35 -59.58
C ALA A 35 7.73 -24.33 -58.54
N PRO A 36 6.76 -25.19 -58.92
CA PRO A 36 6.24 -26.22 -58.03
C PRO A 36 7.35 -27.24 -57.69
N PRO A 37 7.43 -27.73 -56.44
CA PRO A 37 8.36 -28.81 -56.10
C PRO A 37 8.02 -30.04 -56.93
N THR A 38 9.02 -30.64 -57.57
CA THR A 38 8.84 -31.94 -58.24
C THR A 38 8.59 -33.00 -57.17
N GLU A 39 7.37 -33.56 -57.15
CA GLU A 39 6.96 -34.67 -56.28
C GLU A 39 7.91 -35.87 -56.50
N GLY A 40 8.80 -36.13 -55.52
CA GLY A 40 9.70 -37.27 -55.53
C GLY A 40 8.99 -38.55 -55.06
N SER A 41 9.30 -39.67 -55.71
CA SER A 41 8.80 -41.00 -55.35
C SER A 41 9.12 -41.36 -53.90
N LEU A 42 8.20 -42.00 -53.18
CA LEU A 42 8.37 -42.48 -51.79
C LEU A 42 9.65 -43.32 -51.57
N THR A 43 10.14 -43.97 -52.62
CA THR A 43 11.40 -44.73 -52.60
C THR A 43 12.65 -43.86 -52.48
N ASP A 44 12.62 -42.62 -53.01
CA ASP A 44 13.72 -41.64 -52.87
C ASP A 44 13.77 -41.03 -51.46
N ILE A 45 12.68 -41.09 -50.70
CA ILE A 45 12.63 -40.62 -49.30
C ILE A 45 13.25 -41.67 -48.36
N LEU A 46 13.04 -42.97 -48.63
CA LEU A 46 13.53 -44.08 -47.80
C LEU A 46 15.01 -44.37 -48.04
N VAL A 47 15.45 -44.30 -49.29
CA VAL A 47 16.87 -44.44 -49.64
C VAL A 47 17.47 -43.06 -49.53
N ARG A 48 18.09 -42.75 -48.39
CA ARG A 48 18.83 -41.51 -48.07
C ARG A 48 19.92 -41.20 -49.12
N LYS A 49 19.51 -40.91 -50.35
CA LYS A 49 20.31 -40.40 -51.45
C LYS A 49 19.99 -38.92 -51.44
N PRO A 50 20.94 -38.03 -51.13
CA PRO A 50 20.70 -36.61 -51.33
C PRO A 50 20.44 -36.47 -52.83
N SER A 51 19.18 -36.26 -53.22
CA SER A 51 18.84 -35.96 -54.60
C SER A 51 19.70 -34.78 -55.00
N SER A 52 20.69 -35.03 -55.86
CA SER A 52 21.41 -34.01 -56.64
C SER A 52 20.45 -33.44 -57.69
N SER A 53 19.25 -33.06 -57.27
CA SER A 53 18.33 -32.23 -57.98
C SER A 53 18.43 -30.88 -57.29
N SER A 54 19.25 -30.02 -57.86
CA SER A 54 19.13 -28.59 -57.67
C SER A 54 17.77 -28.16 -58.23
N ALA A 55 16.69 -28.46 -57.51
CA ALA A 55 15.51 -27.63 -57.57
C ALA A 55 15.94 -26.30 -56.98
N GLN A 56 16.54 -25.46 -57.83
CA GLN A 56 16.78 -24.05 -57.57
C GLN A 56 15.41 -23.38 -57.47
N GLY A 57 14.71 -23.62 -56.36
CA GLY A 57 13.92 -22.57 -55.74
C GLY A 57 14.89 -21.51 -55.24
N THR A 58 15.59 -20.84 -56.16
CA THR A 58 16.52 -19.76 -55.85
C THR A 58 15.66 -18.63 -55.31
N VAL A 59 15.53 -18.58 -53.99
CA VAL A 59 14.89 -17.46 -53.30
C VAL A 59 15.64 -16.21 -53.74
N ASN A 60 14.90 -15.22 -54.25
CA ASN A 60 15.54 -14.01 -54.77
C ASN A 60 16.40 -13.37 -53.66
N PRO A 61 17.74 -13.30 -53.81
CA PRO A 61 18.63 -12.84 -52.75
C PRO A 61 18.33 -11.40 -52.32
N LYS A 62 17.73 -10.59 -53.21
CA LYS A 62 17.28 -9.23 -52.90
C LYS A 62 16.11 -9.23 -51.92
N VAL A 63 15.13 -10.11 -52.12
CA VAL A 63 13.96 -10.26 -51.23
C VAL A 63 14.40 -10.79 -49.87
N LEU A 64 15.36 -11.73 -49.85
CA LEU A 64 15.92 -12.26 -48.61
C LEU A 64 16.66 -11.16 -47.81
N LEU A 65 17.46 -10.33 -48.48
CA LEU A 65 18.15 -9.21 -47.85
C LEU A 65 17.17 -8.17 -47.29
N GLU A 66 16.12 -7.84 -48.03
CA GLU A 66 15.05 -6.94 -47.59
C GLU A 66 14.32 -7.47 -46.37
N LEU A 67 14.00 -8.77 -46.34
CA LEU A 67 13.38 -9.42 -45.20
C LEU A 67 14.28 -9.38 -43.95
N PHE A 68 15.59 -9.64 -44.12
CA PHE A 68 16.54 -9.52 -43.00
C PHE A 68 16.71 -8.09 -42.53
N SER A 69 16.68 -7.10 -43.43
CA SER A 69 16.69 -5.69 -43.05
C SER A 69 15.45 -5.35 -42.23
N MET A 70 14.27 -5.67 -42.75
CA MET A 70 12.99 -5.40 -42.08
C MET A 70 12.90 -6.10 -40.72
N TYR A 71 13.43 -7.32 -40.60
CA TYR A 71 13.53 -8.04 -39.33
C TYR A 71 14.50 -7.37 -38.35
N ARG A 72 15.67 -6.89 -38.82
CA ARG A 72 16.62 -6.16 -37.97
C ARG A 72 16.03 -4.85 -37.48
N ASP A 73 15.38 -4.08 -38.35
CA ASP A 73 14.76 -2.82 -37.97
C ASP A 73 13.66 -3.06 -36.93
N TRP A 74 12.86 -4.12 -37.11
CA TRP A 74 11.88 -4.54 -36.11
C TRP A 74 12.52 -4.95 -34.78
N GLN A 75 13.61 -5.72 -34.81
CA GLN A 75 14.34 -6.12 -33.60
C GLN A 75 14.91 -4.92 -32.84
N GLU A 76 15.51 -3.96 -33.55
CA GLU A 76 16.06 -2.74 -32.97
C GLU A 76 14.96 -1.89 -32.34
N GLU A 77 13.83 -1.74 -33.03
CA GLU A 77 12.66 -1.03 -32.50
C GLU A 77 12.11 -1.70 -31.22
N LYS A 78 12.05 -3.04 -31.19
CA LYS A 78 11.62 -3.77 -29.98
C LYS A 78 12.61 -3.62 -28.83
N ALA A 79 13.91 -3.69 -29.11
CA ALA A 79 14.95 -3.47 -28.11
C ALA A 79 14.86 -2.05 -27.52
N ARG A 80 14.61 -1.05 -28.36
CA ARG A 80 14.41 0.34 -27.95
C ARG A 80 13.16 0.51 -27.07
N GLU A 81 12.03 -0.07 -27.45
CA GLU A 81 10.81 -0.05 -26.63
C GLU A 81 11.01 -0.71 -25.27
N ILE A 82 11.71 -1.85 -25.22
CA ILE A 82 12.02 -2.56 -23.98
C ILE A 82 12.91 -1.69 -23.08
N SER A 83 13.98 -1.12 -23.65
CA SER A 83 14.92 -0.29 -22.90
C SER A 83 14.23 0.92 -22.28
N LYS A 84 13.38 1.61 -23.06
CA LYS A 84 12.59 2.74 -22.55
C LYS A 84 11.67 2.34 -21.39
N LYS A 85 10.97 1.20 -21.51
CA LYS A 85 10.10 0.70 -20.43
C LYS A 85 10.89 0.32 -19.19
N GLN A 86 12.08 -0.27 -19.34
CA GLN A 86 12.96 -0.61 -18.22
C GLN A 86 13.41 0.65 -17.48
N GLU A 87 13.84 1.69 -18.21
CA GLU A 87 14.21 2.99 -17.63
C GLU A 87 13.03 3.64 -16.88
N GLU A 88 11.83 3.64 -17.46
CA GLU A 88 10.62 4.16 -16.78
C GLU A 88 10.30 3.38 -15.49
N ILE A 89 10.51 2.06 -15.48
CA ILE A 89 10.30 1.21 -14.30
C ILE A 89 11.36 1.50 -13.23
N GLU A 90 12.63 1.61 -13.63
CA GLU A 90 13.74 1.92 -12.73
C GLU A 90 13.53 3.27 -12.02
N ASN A 91 13.20 4.32 -12.77
CA ASN A 91 12.87 5.63 -12.22
C ASN A 91 11.72 5.57 -11.20
N LYS A 92 10.67 4.77 -11.48
CA LYS A 92 9.55 4.58 -10.54
C LYS A 92 9.97 3.82 -9.28
N ILE A 93 10.87 2.85 -9.40
CA ILE A 93 11.40 2.09 -8.26
C ILE A 93 12.23 3.02 -7.37
N GLU A 94 13.10 3.85 -7.93
CA GLU A 94 13.90 4.81 -7.17
C GLU A 94 13.03 5.80 -6.38
N VAL A 95 12.00 6.35 -7.03
CA VAL A 95 11.05 7.24 -6.35
C VAL A 95 10.28 6.51 -5.25
N ALA A 96 9.84 5.28 -5.49
CA ALA A 96 9.14 4.46 -4.50
C ALA A 96 10.03 4.14 -3.29
N ASP A 97 11.31 3.83 -3.51
CA ASP A 97 12.28 3.55 -2.44
C ASP A 97 12.54 4.81 -1.60
N ALA A 98 12.78 5.96 -2.25
CA ALA A 98 12.96 7.23 -1.56
C ALA A 98 11.73 7.63 -0.72
N LEU A 99 10.52 7.35 -1.22
CA LEU A 99 9.28 7.56 -0.48
C LEU A 99 9.13 6.59 0.70
N ALA A 100 9.46 5.31 0.51
CA ALA A 100 9.40 4.31 1.56
C ALA A 100 10.33 4.65 2.73
N VAL A 101 11.56 5.08 2.45
CA VAL A 101 12.52 5.54 3.46
C VAL A 101 11.98 6.76 4.22
N LYS A 102 11.45 7.76 3.52
CA LYS A 102 10.86 8.96 4.15
C LYS A 102 9.66 8.62 5.02
N LEU A 103 8.80 7.70 4.59
CA LEU A 103 7.64 7.25 5.34
C LEU A 103 8.08 6.54 6.63
N LEU A 104 9.05 5.63 6.54
CA LEU A 104 9.60 4.93 7.69
C LEU A 104 10.23 5.91 8.70
N GLN A 105 10.99 6.90 8.23
CA GLN A 105 11.57 7.93 9.08
C GLN A 105 10.49 8.72 9.84
N ARG A 106 9.44 9.17 9.14
CA ARG A 106 8.33 9.90 9.78
C ARG A 106 7.57 9.03 10.78
N PHE A 107 7.36 7.76 10.46
CA PHE A 107 6.71 6.82 11.36
C PHE A 107 7.52 6.63 12.63
N ASN A 108 8.83 6.38 12.53
CA ASN A 108 9.71 6.22 13.68
C ASN A 108 9.75 7.48 14.57
N TYR A 109 9.80 8.67 13.95
CA TYR A 109 9.72 9.93 14.69
C TYR A 109 8.38 10.08 15.44
N SER A 110 7.27 9.75 14.78
CA SER A 110 5.94 9.80 15.39
C SER A 110 5.83 8.84 16.57
N VAL A 111 6.32 7.60 16.41
CA VAL A 111 6.36 6.60 17.50
C VAL A 111 7.20 7.08 18.68
N SER A 112 8.37 7.66 18.43
CA SER A 112 9.23 8.22 19.48
C SER A 112 8.54 9.36 20.23
N THR A 113 7.90 10.27 19.49
CA THR A 113 7.13 11.38 20.08
C THR A 113 5.98 10.85 20.94
N MET A 114 5.19 9.91 20.41
CA MET A 114 4.07 9.31 21.12
C MET A 114 4.51 8.59 22.39
N LYS A 115 5.65 7.87 22.34
CA LYS A 115 6.24 7.22 23.52
C LYS A 115 6.63 8.24 24.59
N THR A 116 7.24 9.35 24.19
CA THR A 116 7.64 10.43 25.11
C THR A 116 6.40 11.09 25.74
N THR A 117 5.39 11.40 24.94
CA THR A 117 4.12 11.95 25.43
C THR A 117 3.41 10.98 26.38
N SER A 118 3.38 9.68 26.06
CA SER A 118 2.83 8.65 26.94
C SER A 118 3.56 8.58 28.28
N GLN A 119 4.89 8.71 28.28
CA GLN A 119 5.69 8.73 29.50
C GLN A 119 5.33 9.94 30.37
N HIS A 120 5.25 11.14 29.77
CA HIS A 120 4.83 12.34 30.49
C HIS A 120 3.42 12.22 31.07
N PHE A 121 2.47 11.62 30.35
CA PHE A 121 1.14 11.37 30.90
C PHE A 121 1.15 10.41 32.09
N SER A 122 2.01 9.38 32.07
CA SER A 122 2.19 8.49 33.21
C SER A 122 2.73 9.22 34.45
N GLU A 123 3.66 10.14 34.25
CA GLU A 123 4.21 10.98 35.32
C GLU A 123 3.14 11.93 35.88
N VAL A 124 2.38 12.58 35.02
CA VAL A 124 1.25 13.44 35.42
C VAL A 124 0.20 12.64 36.19
N HIS A 125 -0.12 11.42 35.75
CA HIS A 125 -1.07 10.56 36.45
C HIS A 125 -0.59 10.23 37.87
N THR A 126 0.71 9.95 38.03
CA THR A 126 1.32 9.71 39.35
C THR A 126 1.18 10.92 40.26
N LEU A 127 1.53 12.11 39.76
CA LEU A 127 1.37 13.36 40.52
C LEU A 127 -0.09 13.67 40.89
N GLN A 128 -1.03 13.35 40.00
CA GLN A 128 -2.46 13.53 40.27
C GLN A 128 -2.93 12.66 41.44
N VAL A 129 -2.43 11.43 41.56
CA VAL A 129 -2.72 10.55 42.70
C VAL A 129 -2.14 11.12 44.00
N GLU A 130 -0.86 11.50 43.99
CA GLU A 130 -0.20 12.09 45.18
C GLU A 130 -0.90 13.37 45.66
N LEU A 131 -1.35 14.23 44.73
CA LEU A 131 -2.12 15.42 45.05
C LEU A 131 -3.46 15.06 45.70
N GLY A 132 -4.13 14.00 45.22
CA GLY A 132 -5.36 13.47 45.81
C GLY A 132 -5.16 13.00 47.24
N ASP A 133 -4.09 12.23 47.50
CA ASP A 133 -3.74 11.73 48.82
C ASP A 133 -3.40 12.87 49.79
N LEU A 134 -2.60 13.84 49.34
CA LEU A 134 -2.25 15.01 50.14
C LEU A 134 -3.50 15.84 50.49
N LYS A 135 -4.41 16.03 49.53
CA LYS A 135 -5.69 16.70 49.76
C LYS A 135 -6.54 15.94 50.78
N GLY A 136 -6.56 14.60 50.71
CA GLY A 136 -7.23 13.75 51.69
C GLY A 136 -6.68 13.97 53.10
N ARG A 137 -5.35 13.88 53.27
CA ARG A 137 -4.66 14.12 54.55
C ARG A 137 -4.90 15.52 55.10
N LEU A 138 -4.88 16.55 54.25
CA LEU A 138 -5.17 17.92 54.66
C LEU A 138 -6.62 18.07 55.14
N THR A 139 -7.56 17.43 54.46
CA THR A 139 -8.98 17.44 54.85
C THR A 139 -9.18 16.77 56.22
N GLU A 140 -8.48 15.66 56.46
CA GLU A 140 -8.47 14.98 57.76
C GLU A 140 -7.90 15.88 58.86
N VAL A 141 -6.73 16.51 58.64
CA VAL A 141 -6.13 17.44 59.59
C VAL A 141 -7.06 18.62 59.88
N LEU A 142 -7.70 19.19 58.86
CA LEU A 142 -8.65 20.28 59.03
C LEU A 142 -9.87 19.84 59.85
N SER A 143 -10.40 18.65 59.60
CA SER A 143 -11.51 18.07 60.36
C SER A 143 -11.13 17.79 61.82
N ASN A 144 -9.91 17.31 62.07
CA ASN A 144 -9.37 17.10 63.41
C ASN A 144 -9.23 18.45 64.15
N CYS A 145 -8.62 19.45 63.51
CA CYS A 145 -8.54 20.81 64.05
C CYS A 145 -9.92 21.42 64.33
N ASP A 146 -10.89 21.26 63.44
CA ASP A 146 -12.26 21.74 63.65
C ASP A 146 -12.94 21.04 64.84
N SER A 147 -12.76 19.72 64.96
CA SER A 147 -13.25 18.94 66.11
C SER A 147 -12.60 19.38 67.42
N LEU A 148 -11.31 19.70 67.39
CA LEU A 148 -10.60 20.27 68.54
C LEU A 148 -11.12 21.66 68.90
N CYS A 149 -11.31 22.54 67.91
CA CYS A 149 -11.91 23.86 68.12
C CYS A 149 -13.30 23.77 68.76
N LYS A 150 -14.15 22.84 68.28
CA LYS A 150 -15.47 22.57 68.87
C LYS A 150 -15.37 22.07 70.32
N ARG A 151 -14.41 21.18 70.61
CA ARG A 151 -14.18 20.67 71.97
C ARG A 151 -13.73 21.78 72.92
N ILE A 152 -12.81 22.64 72.50
CA ILE A 152 -12.35 23.77 73.33
C ILE A 152 -13.49 24.78 73.54
N ALA A 153 -14.34 25.02 72.54
CA ALA A 153 -15.51 25.89 72.71
C ALA A 153 -16.51 25.36 73.76
N ALA A 154 -16.66 24.03 73.84
CA ALA A 154 -17.58 23.36 74.77
C ALA A 154 -16.99 23.23 76.20
N GLU A 155 -15.76 22.73 76.31
CA GLU A 155 -15.16 22.24 77.57
C GLU A 155 -13.88 22.98 77.97
N GLY A 156 -13.45 23.98 77.19
CA GLY A 156 -12.18 24.67 77.38
C GLY A 156 -12.17 25.72 78.51
N PRO A 157 -10.98 26.14 78.97
CA PRO A 157 -10.81 27.28 79.87
C PRO A 157 -11.43 28.57 79.30
N GLU A 158 -12.03 29.41 80.15
CA GLU A 158 -12.73 30.65 79.74
C GLU A 158 -11.94 31.60 78.83
N PRO A 159 -10.62 31.80 78.99
CA PRO A 159 -9.83 32.63 78.06
C PRO A 159 -9.75 32.07 76.63
N LEU A 160 -9.84 30.74 76.48
CA LEU A 160 -9.73 30.07 75.18
C LEU A 160 -11.08 29.98 74.47
N ARG A 161 -12.18 29.87 75.22
CA ARG A 161 -13.55 29.83 74.68
C ARG A 161 -13.92 31.12 73.94
N SER A 162 -13.42 32.28 74.39
CA SER A 162 -13.67 33.57 73.74
C SER A 162 -12.79 33.82 72.50
N SER A 163 -11.67 33.10 72.34
CA SER A 163 -10.68 33.33 71.29
C SER A 163 -10.81 32.44 70.06
N ILE A 164 -11.50 31.29 70.16
CA ILE A 164 -11.52 30.27 69.09
C ILE A 164 -12.70 30.45 68.14
N LYS A 165 -12.43 30.34 66.84
CA LYS A 165 -13.44 30.25 65.77
C LYS A 165 -13.28 28.91 65.04
N PRO A 166 -14.28 28.00 65.07
CA PRO A 166 -14.27 26.77 64.30
C PRO A 166 -14.17 27.04 62.79
N PHE A 167 -13.60 26.10 62.04
CA PHE A 167 -13.41 26.23 60.60
C PHE A 167 -14.70 25.81 59.89
N THR A 168 -15.59 26.76 59.61
CA THR A 168 -16.69 26.50 58.68
C THR A 168 -16.14 26.41 57.27
N VAL A 169 -16.16 25.20 56.71
CA VAL A 169 -15.87 24.95 55.28
C VAL A 169 -16.86 25.76 54.45
N ALA A 170 -16.38 26.82 53.81
CA ALA A 170 -17.15 27.51 52.78
C ALA A 170 -17.26 26.56 51.59
N THR A 171 -18.43 25.94 51.41
CA THR A 171 -18.78 25.23 50.18
C THR A 171 -18.92 26.27 49.07
N ALA A 172 -17.80 26.72 48.52
CA ALA A 172 -17.78 27.45 47.28
C ALA A 172 -18.11 26.44 46.18
N ASN A 173 -19.36 26.46 45.72
CA ASN A 173 -19.79 25.81 44.49
C ASN A 173 -19.00 26.45 43.32
N SER A 174 -17.80 25.92 43.03
CA SER A 174 -17.07 26.27 41.82
C SER A 174 -17.70 25.54 40.63
N THR A 175 -18.72 26.15 40.06
CA THR A 175 -19.18 25.87 38.70
C THR A 175 -18.11 26.37 37.74
N ALA A 176 -17.02 25.63 37.58
CA ALA A 176 -16.00 25.86 36.58
C ALA A 176 -16.14 24.81 35.46
N ASN A 177 -17.32 24.78 34.83
CA ASN A 177 -17.49 24.19 33.50
C ASN A 177 -17.56 25.36 32.51
N GLN A 178 -16.43 26.01 32.26
CA GLN A 178 -16.26 26.76 31.01
C GLN A 178 -15.75 25.76 29.98
N SER A 179 -16.68 25.31 29.14
CA SER A 179 -16.37 24.70 27.86
C SER A 179 -15.59 25.72 27.04
N VAL A 180 -14.27 25.57 26.98
CA VAL A 180 -13.45 26.27 25.99
C VAL A 180 -13.61 25.52 24.68
N GLU A 181 -14.44 26.08 23.82
CA GLU A 181 -14.58 25.70 22.43
C GLU A 181 -13.23 25.88 21.73
N PRO A 182 -12.67 24.88 21.03
CA PRO A 182 -11.43 25.07 20.29
C PRO A 182 -11.74 25.88 19.03
N THR A 183 -11.38 27.17 19.06
CA THR A 183 -11.33 28.02 17.87
C THR A 183 -10.28 27.44 16.91
N ASN A 184 -10.78 26.76 15.89
CA ASN A 184 -10.00 26.19 14.80
C ASN A 184 -9.66 27.32 13.83
N GLN A 185 -8.49 27.95 14.00
CA GLN A 185 -7.93 28.87 12.99
C GLN A 185 -6.41 29.01 13.18
N SER A 186 -5.65 28.24 12.41
CA SER A 186 -4.33 28.68 11.95
C SER A 186 -4.03 28.03 10.61
N SER A 187 -4.42 28.74 9.55
CA SER A 187 -3.84 28.57 8.22
C SER A 187 -2.39 29.03 8.31
N ILE A 188 -1.44 28.10 8.22
CA ILE A 188 -0.04 28.44 8.04
C ILE A 188 0.23 28.36 6.53
N SER A 189 0.29 29.53 5.89
CA SER A 189 0.91 29.72 4.58
C SER A 189 2.34 29.20 4.64
N ILE A 190 2.66 28.24 3.77
CA ILE A 190 4.04 27.93 3.41
C ILE A 190 4.32 28.73 2.15
N GLU A 191 5.03 29.85 2.31
CA GLU A 191 5.67 30.56 1.21
C GLU A 191 7.13 30.85 1.61
N ASP A 192 8.04 30.37 0.75
CA ASP A 192 9.44 30.73 0.54
C ASP A 192 10.46 30.77 1.70
N LYS A 193 11.48 29.89 1.57
CA LYS A 193 12.83 30.39 1.24
C LYS A 193 13.71 29.32 0.60
N LEU A 194 14.02 29.58 -0.67
CA LEU A 194 15.14 29.05 -1.43
C LEU A 194 16.44 29.73 -0.91
N GLU A 195 17.38 28.95 -0.40
CA GLU A 195 18.84 29.20 -0.44
C GLU A 195 19.60 27.94 -0.03
#